data_AF-A0A9W7DD80-F1
#
_entry.id   AF-A0A9W7DD80-F1
#
_cell.length_a   1.000
_cell.length_b   1.000
_cell.length_c   1.000
_cell.angle_alpha   90.00
_cell.angle_beta   90.00
_cell.angle_gamma   90.00
#
_symmetry.space_group_name_H-M   'P 1'
#
loop_
_entity.id
_entity.type
_entity.pdbx_description
1 polymer ?
#
loop_
_entity_poly.entity_id
_entity_poly.type
_entity_poly.pdbx_seq_one_letter_code
_entity_poly.pdbx_strand_id
1 'polypeptide(L)'
;MALLEVLQRRVEQLGLIPKLVKSLPRVSVLLSILGIAWILSLPMDGQYRNTYISENALMPSQAYNFFRESEWNFVRGYREEVVAHLEDSIYDRNTLLQNWLDEVGYKTSILNYTSASDGVNKPILFAIYHAPKGDDTEAMVLAAPWKTEDGDFNRGGVSLAVGLARYFHRLSIWSKNIIVVFPENAQDALKYWVDSYHTNLDQTGGSIESAAVLEYPSGGDGVDFVEISYVGLNGQLPNLDLINCAVMISEHEGFKVSLHNTPKGQLWTDDYASRLTTLLKGIFEMATAGILKNENNGGGNACEAFSGWNIQTFAIKARGEEGMDITTFGRVIEAVFRSVNNLLEKFHQSFFFYLLLAPRHFVSIGNYLPAAVLSAFAFAIAALSAILGNNNLYNTVFEPRVLKVGTKSLISAFVTFAGVLSASLLFGFALVYITRTVPYGNEESTDFYTTLTYGIVISSSLISASPAIISLKIGNLFSKSSTTTEKVPSSLSSNRANNNHLKPLNDYVLASI
;
A
#
# COMPACT_ATOMS: atom_id res chain seq x y z
N MET A 1 -18.01 -44.48 -17.54
CA MET A 1 -19.04 -43.77 -18.33
C MET A 1 -20.40 -43.78 -17.63
N ALA A 2 -20.95 -44.94 -17.26
CA ALA A 2 -22.26 -45.04 -16.61
C ALA A 2 -22.40 -44.24 -15.30
N LEU A 3 -21.37 -44.14 -14.47
CA LEU A 3 -21.46 -43.46 -13.16
C LEU A 3 -21.59 -41.93 -13.30
N LEU A 4 -20.87 -41.30 -14.23
CA LEU A 4 -20.96 -39.87 -14.52
C LEU A 4 -22.27 -39.49 -15.23
N GLU A 5 -22.79 -40.36 -16.11
CA GLU A 5 -24.12 -40.18 -16.70
C GLU A 5 -25.24 -40.34 -15.66
N VAL A 6 -25.10 -41.29 -14.73
CA VAL A 6 -26.03 -41.43 -13.59
C VAL A 6 -25.95 -40.21 -12.67
N LEU A 7 -24.75 -39.67 -12.43
CA LEU A 7 -24.54 -38.47 -11.63
C LEU A 7 -25.15 -37.24 -12.33
N GLN A 8 -24.92 -37.06 -13.63
CA GLN A 8 -25.52 -35.99 -14.42
C GLN A 8 -27.05 -36.10 -14.43
N ARG A 9 -27.61 -37.28 -14.69
CA ARG A 9 -29.07 -37.50 -14.66
C ARG A 9 -29.65 -37.25 -13.27
N ARG A 10 -28.96 -37.63 -12.19
CA ARG A 10 -29.38 -37.29 -10.82
C ARG A 10 -29.30 -35.80 -10.55
N VAL A 11 -28.26 -35.11 -11.03
CA VAL A 11 -28.09 -33.65 -10.90
C VAL A 11 -29.19 -32.88 -11.64
N GLU A 12 -29.55 -33.33 -12.83
CA GLU A 12 -30.66 -32.79 -13.64
C GLU A 12 -32.02 -33.11 -13.00
N GLN A 13 -32.26 -34.36 -12.58
CA GLN A 13 -33.51 -34.79 -11.90
C GLN A 13 -33.77 -34.06 -10.59
N LEU A 14 -32.72 -33.78 -9.81
CA LEU A 14 -32.81 -33.05 -8.54
C LEU A 14 -32.84 -31.52 -8.72
N GLY A 15 -32.64 -31.03 -9.95
CA GLY A 15 -32.55 -29.60 -10.26
C GLY A 15 -31.44 -28.89 -9.50
N LEU A 16 -30.29 -29.55 -9.28
CA LEU A 16 -29.23 -29.03 -8.42
C LEU A 16 -28.57 -27.79 -9.01
N ILE A 17 -28.44 -27.69 -10.34
CA ILE A 17 -27.84 -26.53 -11.03
C ILE A 17 -28.65 -25.24 -10.78
N PRO A 18 -29.96 -25.16 -11.06
CA PRO A 18 -30.74 -23.96 -10.77
C PRO A 18 -30.85 -23.65 -9.26
N LYS A 19 -30.84 -24.68 -8.40
CA LYS A 19 -30.75 -24.48 -6.94
C LYS A 19 -29.41 -23.87 -6.51
N LEU A 20 -28.31 -24.34 -7.10
CA LEU A 20 -26.96 -23.83 -6.85
C LEU A 20 -26.85 -22.37 -7.31
N VAL A 21 -27.30 -22.05 -8.52
CA VAL A 21 -27.34 -20.68 -9.04
C VAL A 21 -28.15 -19.77 -8.12
N LYS A 22 -29.33 -20.22 -7.66
CA LYS A 22 -30.16 -19.48 -6.70
C LYS A 22 -29.50 -19.31 -5.32
N SER A 23 -28.55 -20.18 -4.96
CA SER A 23 -27.81 -20.11 -3.69
C SER A 23 -26.58 -19.21 -3.74
N LEU A 24 -26.07 -18.85 -4.93
CA LEU A 24 -24.85 -18.03 -5.09
C LEU A 24 -24.90 -16.72 -4.29
N PRO A 25 -26.01 -15.94 -4.27
CA PRO A 25 -26.07 -14.73 -3.44
C PRO A 25 -25.91 -15.02 -1.94
N ARG A 26 -26.47 -16.13 -1.45
CA ARG A 26 -26.36 -16.51 -0.03
C ARG A 26 -24.94 -16.93 0.32
N VAL A 27 -24.28 -17.67 -0.59
CA VAL A 27 -22.88 -18.08 -0.42
C VAL A 27 -21.98 -16.85 -0.43
N SER A 28 -22.20 -15.89 -1.34
CA SER A 28 -21.49 -14.61 -1.37
C SER A 28 -21.62 -13.86 -0.03
N VAL A 29 -22.85 -13.66 0.45
CA VAL A 29 -23.08 -12.99 1.75
C VAL A 29 -22.41 -13.73 2.91
N LEU A 30 -22.49 -15.07 2.94
CA LEU A 30 -21.82 -15.87 3.97
C LEU A 30 -20.30 -15.64 3.96
N LEU A 31 -19.67 -15.65 2.79
CA LEU A 31 -18.25 -15.41 2.64
C LEU A 31 -17.85 -13.99 3.05
N SER A 32 -18.68 -12.99 2.72
CA SER A 32 -18.47 -11.61 3.20
C SER A 32 -18.53 -11.52 4.73
N ILE A 33 -19.51 -12.18 5.36
CA ILE A 33 -19.63 -12.22 6.83
C ILE A 33 -18.40 -12.91 7.45
N LEU A 34 -17.95 -14.03 6.88
CA LEU A 34 -16.75 -14.72 7.35
C LEU A 34 -15.49 -13.87 7.19
N GLY A 35 -15.36 -13.11 6.10
CA GLY A 35 -14.28 -12.16 5.90
C GLY A 35 -14.26 -11.06 6.96
N ILE A 36 -15.41 -10.46 7.25
CA ILE A 36 -15.54 -9.44 8.31
C ILE A 36 -15.24 -10.05 9.68
N ALA A 37 -15.80 -11.21 9.99
CA ALA A 37 -15.54 -11.91 11.25
C ALA A 37 -14.05 -12.24 11.44
N TRP A 38 -13.34 -12.53 10.36
CA TRP A 38 -11.89 -12.75 10.39
C TRP A 38 -11.11 -11.47 10.70
N ILE A 39 -11.49 -10.31 10.16
CA ILE A 39 -10.86 -9.04 10.53
C ILE A 39 -11.11 -8.74 12.01
N LEU A 40 -12.33 -8.98 12.50
CA LEU A 40 -12.69 -8.77 13.91
C LEU A 40 -11.99 -9.74 14.88
N SER A 41 -11.46 -10.88 14.40
CA SER A 41 -10.68 -11.78 15.24
C SER A 41 -9.22 -11.36 15.38
N LEU A 42 -8.67 -10.56 14.45
CA LEU A 42 -7.26 -10.16 14.47
C LEU A 42 -6.82 -9.43 15.76
N PRO A 43 -7.64 -8.56 16.38
CA PRO A 43 -7.27 -7.91 17.63
C PRO A 43 -7.32 -8.84 18.85
N MET A 44 -7.78 -10.08 18.73
CA MET A 44 -7.84 -11.01 19.87
C MET A 44 -6.44 -11.50 20.27
N ASP A 45 -6.26 -11.77 21.56
CA ASP A 45 -4.99 -12.29 22.09
C ASP A 45 -4.61 -13.60 21.38
N GLY A 46 -3.34 -13.69 20.96
CA GLY A 46 -2.81 -14.83 20.20
C GLY A 46 -2.92 -14.72 18.67
N GLN A 47 -3.63 -13.72 18.12
CA GLN A 47 -3.70 -13.49 16.66
C GLN A 47 -2.64 -12.51 16.12
N TYR A 48 -1.98 -11.77 17.01
CA TYR A 48 -0.93 -10.79 16.69
C TYR A 48 0.40 -11.14 17.36
N ARG A 49 1.46 -10.44 16.96
CA ARG A 49 2.82 -10.60 17.49
C ARG A 49 3.33 -9.28 18.03
N ASN A 50 4.25 -9.35 19.00
CA ASN A 50 5.00 -8.18 19.43
C ASN A 50 5.91 -7.71 18.30
N THR A 51 6.07 -6.41 18.15
CA THR A 51 7.04 -5.82 17.24
C THR A 51 8.47 -6.07 17.74
N TYR A 52 9.39 -6.19 16.79
CA TYR A 52 10.81 -6.39 17.03
C TYR A 52 11.59 -5.73 15.89
N ILE A 53 12.89 -5.53 16.10
CA ILE A 53 13.79 -5.04 15.06
C ILE A 53 14.43 -6.27 14.40
N SER A 54 14.20 -6.45 13.12
CA SER A 54 14.75 -7.58 12.36
C SER A 54 16.20 -7.31 11.95
N GLU A 55 16.47 -6.07 11.52
CA GLU A 55 17.77 -5.59 11.09
C GLU A 55 18.65 -5.19 12.28
N ASN A 56 19.70 -5.97 12.52
CA ASN A 56 20.60 -5.75 13.65
C ASN A 56 21.37 -4.42 13.54
N ALA A 57 21.61 -3.93 12.32
CA ALA A 57 22.35 -2.68 12.09
C ALA A 57 21.60 -1.43 12.58
N LEU A 58 20.26 -1.47 12.67
CA LEU A 58 19.49 -0.29 13.08
C LEU A 58 19.82 0.19 14.50
N MET A 59 20.13 -0.73 15.42
CA MET A 59 20.60 -0.42 16.78
C MET A 59 19.86 0.77 17.45
N PRO A 60 18.50 0.77 17.52
CA PRO A 60 17.75 1.90 18.02
C PRO A 60 18.15 2.26 19.44
N SER A 61 18.36 3.56 19.68
CA SER A 61 18.68 4.14 20.98
C SER A 61 19.96 3.59 21.66
N GLN A 62 20.90 2.99 20.90
CA GLN A 62 22.17 2.54 21.49
C GLN A 62 23.18 3.67 21.71
N ALA A 63 23.12 4.73 20.90
CA ALA A 63 24.00 5.88 21.03
C ALA A 63 23.36 6.98 21.88
N TYR A 64 24.17 7.66 22.70
CA TYR A 64 23.70 8.82 23.44
C TYR A 64 23.34 9.97 22.49
N ASN A 65 22.14 10.52 22.69
CA ASN A 65 21.61 11.69 22.00
C ASN A 65 21.98 12.97 22.77
N PHE A 66 22.49 13.97 22.05
CA PHE A 66 22.96 15.22 22.63
C PHE A 66 22.16 16.45 22.15
N PHE A 67 21.05 16.25 21.43
CA PHE A 67 20.09 17.32 21.18
C PHE A 67 19.34 17.69 22.47
N ARG A 68 19.94 18.55 23.29
CA ARG A 68 19.47 18.90 24.65
C ARG A 68 19.36 20.41 24.83
N GLU A 69 19.35 20.88 26.08
CA GLU A 69 19.19 22.27 26.51
C GLU A 69 20.00 23.30 25.71
N SER A 70 21.22 22.97 25.26
CA SER A 70 22.02 23.89 24.44
C SER A 70 21.38 24.17 23.08
N GLU A 71 20.71 23.19 22.49
CA GLU A 71 20.03 23.30 21.19
C GLU A 71 18.68 23.99 21.30
N TRP A 72 18.05 23.91 22.48
CA TRP A 72 16.75 24.51 22.75
C TRP A 72 16.70 26.02 22.45
N ASN A 73 17.74 26.76 22.83
CA ASN A 73 17.82 28.21 22.56
C ASN A 73 17.83 28.53 21.06
N PHE A 74 18.52 27.70 20.26
CA PHE A 74 18.58 27.90 18.81
C PHE A 74 17.24 27.58 18.17
N VAL A 75 16.59 26.47 18.55
CA VAL A 75 15.26 26.11 18.05
C VAL A 75 14.24 27.21 18.37
N ARG A 76 14.29 27.76 19.58
CA ARG A 76 13.44 28.90 19.97
C ARG A 76 13.71 30.14 19.13
N GLY A 77 14.97 30.51 18.92
CA GLY A 77 15.34 31.64 18.06
C GLY A 77 14.83 31.47 16.63
N TYR A 78 15.04 30.29 16.03
CA TYR A 78 14.47 29.98 14.71
C TYR A 78 12.95 30.04 14.72
N ARG A 79 12.29 29.58 15.79
CA ARG A 79 10.83 29.64 15.90
C ARG A 79 10.31 31.07 15.95
N GLU A 80 10.95 31.96 16.71
CA GLU A 80 10.56 33.37 16.79
C GLU A 80 10.58 34.03 15.40
N GLU A 81 11.66 33.81 14.65
CA GLU A 81 11.79 34.28 13.27
C GLU A 81 10.79 33.62 12.32
N VAL A 82 10.65 32.28 12.37
CA VAL A 82 9.67 31.53 11.56
C VAL A 82 8.26 32.05 11.80
N VAL A 83 7.90 32.35 13.05
CA VAL A 83 6.59 32.90 13.43
C VAL A 83 6.40 34.32 12.90
N ALA A 84 7.44 35.16 12.93
CA ALA A 84 7.39 36.52 12.40
C ALA A 84 7.14 36.58 10.88
N HIS A 85 7.59 35.56 10.15
CA HIS A 85 7.51 35.47 8.69
C HIS A 85 6.39 34.53 8.16
N LEU A 86 5.44 34.12 9.02
CA LEU A 86 4.34 33.22 8.62
C LEU A 86 3.33 33.81 7.64
N GLU A 87 3.27 35.13 7.49
CA GLU A 87 2.36 35.79 6.55
C GLU A 87 3.06 36.18 5.24
N ASP A 88 4.39 36.08 5.19
CA ASP A 88 5.19 36.43 4.02
C ASP A 88 4.99 35.44 2.88
N SER A 89 5.44 35.80 1.67
CA SER A 89 5.35 34.90 0.53
C SER A 89 6.23 33.65 0.72
N ILE A 90 5.92 32.55 0.02
CA ILE A 90 6.77 31.33 0.05
C ILE A 90 8.21 31.65 -0.33
N TYR A 91 8.36 32.56 -1.29
CA TYR A 91 9.64 32.97 -1.80
C TYR A 91 10.49 33.61 -0.70
N ASP A 92 9.92 34.56 0.04
CA ASP A 92 10.62 35.26 1.13
C ASP A 92 10.99 34.30 2.26
N ARG A 93 10.07 33.40 2.63
CA ARG A 93 10.33 32.36 3.64
C ARG A 93 11.44 31.41 3.21
N ASN A 94 11.43 30.98 1.95
CA ASN A 94 12.47 30.10 1.41
C ASN A 94 13.81 30.83 1.35
N THR A 95 13.85 32.11 0.98
CA THR A 95 15.08 32.91 1.00
C THR A 95 15.63 33.07 2.42
N LEU A 96 14.77 33.28 3.42
CA LEU A 96 15.17 33.33 4.83
C LEU A 96 15.84 32.02 5.27
N LEU A 97 15.16 30.89 5.05
CA LEU A 97 15.69 29.57 5.39
C LEU A 97 16.95 29.22 4.60
N GLN A 98 17.01 29.61 3.32
CA GLN A 98 18.17 29.43 2.46
C GLN A 98 19.41 30.10 3.06
N ASN A 99 19.30 31.37 3.47
CA ASN A 99 20.42 32.09 4.09
C ASN A 99 20.94 31.36 5.33
N TRP A 100 20.05 30.90 6.22
CA TRP A 100 20.46 30.15 7.41
C TRP A 100 21.16 28.83 7.08
N LEU A 101 20.66 28.08 6.09
CA LEU A 101 21.24 26.80 5.69
C LEU A 101 22.58 26.98 4.97
N ASP A 102 22.72 28.03 4.16
CA ASP A 102 23.99 28.41 3.52
C ASP A 102 25.04 28.82 4.56
N GLU A 103 24.66 29.61 5.58
CA GLU A 103 25.54 29.98 6.70
C GLU A 103 26.00 28.76 7.52
N VAL A 104 25.14 27.75 7.67
CA VAL A 104 25.49 26.47 8.31
C VAL A 104 26.44 25.65 7.43
N GLY A 105 26.40 25.79 6.11
CA GLY A 105 27.24 25.07 5.15
C GLY A 105 26.54 23.96 4.38
N TYR A 106 25.21 24.00 4.28
CA TYR A 106 24.46 23.14 3.34
C TYR A 106 24.56 23.69 1.91
N LYS A 107 24.47 22.81 0.90
CA LYS A 107 24.25 23.23 -0.49
C LYS A 107 22.76 23.42 -0.73
N THR A 108 22.29 24.68 -0.75
CA THR A 108 20.87 25.00 -0.93
C THR A 108 20.48 25.15 -2.40
N SER A 109 19.20 24.94 -2.67
CA SER A 109 18.60 25.14 -3.99
C SER A 109 17.10 25.32 -3.89
N ILE A 110 16.53 26.09 -4.81
CA ILE A 110 15.09 26.37 -4.88
C ILE A 110 14.56 25.79 -6.18
N LEU A 111 13.69 24.79 -6.06
CA LEU A 111 12.98 24.20 -7.17
C LEU A 111 11.68 24.98 -7.42
N ASN A 112 11.58 25.61 -8.60
CA ASN A 112 10.33 26.26 -8.99
C ASN A 112 9.27 25.22 -9.34
N TYR A 113 8.09 25.35 -8.75
CA TYR A 113 6.97 24.45 -8.94
C TYR A 113 5.68 25.26 -9.09
N THR A 114 4.92 24.99 -10.14
CA THR A 114 3.60 25.59 -10.33
C THR A 114 2.53 24.54 -10.07
N SER A 115 1.67 24.80 -9.08
CA SER A 115 0.56 23.91 -8.70
C SER A 115 -0.34 23.66 -9.91
N ALA A 116 -0.58 22.39 -10.25
CA ALA A 116 -1.45 22.04 -11.38
C ALA A 116 -2.93 22.37 -11.11
N SER A 117 -3.32 22.38 -9.84
CA SER A 117 -4.64 22.74 -9.33
C SER A 117 -4.96 24.23 -9.48
N ASP A 118 -4.10 25.09 -8.93
CA ASP A 118 -4.37 26.52 -8.77
C ASP A 118 -3.58 27.42 -9.73
N GLY A 119 -2.59 26.87 -10.44
CA GLY A 119 -1.69 27.63 -11.30
C GLY A 119 -0.73 28.57 -10.55
N VAL A 120 -0.68 28.48 -9.21
CA VAL A 120 0.18 29.31 -8.35
C VAL A 120 1.59 28.73 -8.30
N ASN A 121 2.60 29.60 -8.41
CA ASN A 121 4.00 29.22 -8.21
C ASN A 121 4.29 29.05 -6.71
N LYS A 122 4.65 27.84 -6.31
CA LYS A 122 4.94 27.38 -4.96
C LYS A 122 6.39 26.86 -4.92
N PRO A 123 7.42 27.73 -4.89
CA PRO A 123 8.81 27.29 -4.90
C PRO A 123 9.14 26.41 -3.69
N ILE A 124 9.99 25.42 -3.88
CA ILE A 124 10.36 24.44 -2.86
C ILE A 124 11.85 24.59 -2.55
N LEU A 125 12.17 24.93 -1.30
CA LEU A 125 13.55 24.94 -0.82
C LEU A 125 13.97 23.52 -0.43
N PHE A 126 15.14 23.10 -0.89
CA PHE A 126 15.84 21.94 -0.36
C PHE A 126 17.32 22.25 -0.19
N ALA A 127 17.97 21.52 0.73
CA ALA A 127 19.39 21.68 0.96
C ALA A 127 20.05 20.34 1.27
N ILE A 128 21.25 20.14 0.74
CA ILE A 128 21.99 18.88 0.82
C ILE A 128 23.24 19.08 1.68
N TYR A 129 23.36 18.26 2.72
CA TYR A 129 24.59 18.08 3.47
C TYR A 129 25.26 16.76 3.05
N HIS A 130 26.42 16.90 2.41
CA HIS A 130 27.25 15.77 2.04
C HIS A 130 27.98 15.24 3.26
N ALA A 131 27.76 13.98 3.56
CA ALA A 131 28.27 13.30 4.74
C ALA A 131 29.79 13.16 4.66
N PRO A 132 30.55 13.58 5.68
CA PRO A 132 32.01 13.61 5.62
C PRO A 132 32.66 12.22 5.58
N LYS A 133 31.92 11.17 5.97
CA LYS A 133 32.38 9.77 5.97
C LYS A 133 31.63 8.92 4.93
N GLY A 134 30.81 9.53 4.09
CA GLY A 134 30.02 8.85 3.08
C GLY A 134 30.62 8.98 1.68
N ASP A 135 30.13 8.13 0.78
CA ASP A 135 30.61 8.02 -0.60
C ASP A 135 29.73 8.86 -1.56
N ASP A 136 28.85 9.69 -1.02
CA ASP A 136 27.81 10.45 -1.74
C ASP A 136 26.80 9.59 -2.53
N THR A 137 26.67 8.31 -2.18
CA THR A 137 25.79 7.34 -2.88
C THR A 137 24.41 7.19 -2.27
N GLU A 138 24.23 7.53 -0.99
CA GLU A 138 23.02 7.28 -0.20
C GLU A 138 22.61 8.51 0.61
N ALA A 139 21.31 8.71 0.77
CA ALA A 139 20.75 9.86 1.46
C ALA A 139 19.57 9.52 2.38
N MET A 140 19.38 10.36 3.40
CA MET A 140 18.21 10.39 4.28
C MET A 140 17.56 11.78 4.19
N VAL A 141 16.23 11.83 4.21
CA VAL A 141 15.47 13.07 4.05
C VAL A 141 14.79 13.48 5.35
N LEU A 142 14.96 14.74 5.75
CA LEU A 142 14.14 15.41 6.76
C LEU A 142 13.26 16.44 6.05
N ALA A 143 11.96 16.16 5.96
CA ALA A 143 11.00 17.08 5.36
C ALA A 143 10.21 17.81 6.43
N ALA A 144 10.06 19.12 6.28
CA ALA A 144 9.24 19.95 7.15
C ALA A 144 8.36 20.87 6.28
N PRO A 145 7.14 20.43 5.91
CA PRO A 145 6.22 21.25 5.14
C PRO A 145 5.76 22.46 5.96
N TRP A 146 5.53 23.61 5.33
CA TRP A 146 5.05 24.82 6.00
C TRP A 146 3.63 24.69 6.53
N LYS A 147 2.80 23.84 5.91
CA LYS A 147 1.46 23.47 6.37
C LYS A 147 1.44 21.99 6.76
N THR A 148 0.84 21.67 7.89
CA THR A 148 0.61 20.29 8.36
C THR A 148 -0.51 19.63 7.57
N GLU A 149 -0.72 18.31 7.75
CA GLU A 149 -1.86 17.60 7.16
C GLU A 149 -3.22 18.23 7.54
N ASP A 150 -3.32 18.87 8.71
CA ASP A 150 -4.58 19.47 9.18
C ASP A 150 -4.82 20.89 8.60
N GLY A 151 -3.83 21.47 7.91
CA GLY A 151 -3.89 22.81 7.32
C GLY A 151 -3.27 23.91 8.18
N ASP A 152 -2.82 23.58 9.39
CA ASP A 152 -2.17 24.51 10.31
C ASP A 152 -0.75 24.85 9.87
N PHE A 153 -0.27 26.04 10.25
CA PHE A 153 1.13 26.39 10.05
C PHE A 153 2.04 25.53 10.93
N ASN A 154 3.03 24.88 10.32
CA ASN A 154 3.97 23.97 10.95
C ASN A 154 5.14 24.71 11.66
N ARG A 155 4.80 25.60 12.59
CA ARG A 155 5.75 26.54 13.24
C ARG A 155 6.87 25.82 13.97
N GLY A 156 6.50 24.89 14.84
CA GLY A 156 7.43 24.08 15.60
C GLY A 156 8.18 23.09 14.72
N GLY A 157 7.55 22.61 13.63
CA GLY A 157 8.19 21.63 12.78
C GLY A 157 9.29 22.18 11.89
N VAL A 158 9.02 23.33 11.25
CA VAL A 158 10.03 24.03 10.43
C VAL A 158 11.20 24.49 11.30
N SER A 159 10.92 25.11 12.46
CA SER A 159 11.97 25.57 13.39
C SER A 159 12.82 24.41 13.94
N LEU A 160 12.20 23.28 14.30
CA LEU A 160 12.92 22.10 14.74
C LEU A 160 13.77 21.49 13.62
N ALA A 161 13.25 21.43 12.38
CA ALA A 161 14.00 20.90 11.24
C ALA A 161 15.25 21.73 10.91
N VAL A 162 15.16 23.07 10.96
CA VAL A 162 16.33 23.96 10.82
C VAL A 162 17.31 23.77 11.99
N GLY A 163 16.79 23.69 13.22
CA GLY A 163 17.61 23.43 14.41
C GLY A 163 18.37 22.09 14.33
N LEU A 164 17.69 21.05 13.86
CA LEU A 164 18.27 19.73 13.59
C LEU A 164 19.28 19.77 12.45
N ALA A 165 19.01 20.48 11.36
CA ALA A 165 19.96 20.65 10.26
C ALA A 165 21.30 21.25 10.74
N ARG A 166 21.22 22.34 11.50
CA ARG A 166 22.37 22.97 12.16
C ARG A 166 23.11 21.98 13.06
N TYR A 167 22.37 21.22 13.86
CA TYR A 167 22.95 20.24 14.78
C TYR A 167 23.60 19.05 14.06
N PHE A 168 22.97 18.54 12.99
CA PHE A 168 23.49 17.45 12.17
C PHE A 168 24.79 17.82 11.48
N HIS A 169 24.90 19.04 10.94
CA HIS A 169 26.13 19.53 10.34
C HIS A 169 27.32 19.54 11.33
N ARG A 170 27.05 19.83 12.61
CA ARG A 170 28.08 19.81 13.67
C ARG A 170 28.61 18.40 13.96
N LEU A 171 27.83 17.36 13.68
CA LEU A 171 28.20 15.97 13.94
C LEU A 171 28.91 15.36 12.72
N SER A 172 30.17 14.94 12.89
CA SER A 172 30.94 14.25 11.83
C SER A 172 30.77 12.72 11.84
N ILE A 173 29.57 12.24 12.19
CA ILE A 173 29.27 10.80 12.32
C ILE A 173 28.56 10.21 11.12
N TRP A 174 28.01 11.06 10.25
CA TRP A 174 27.17 10.63 9.15
C TRP A 174 27.97 9.95 8.05
N SER A 175 27.44 8.83 7.56
CA SER A 175 27.90 8.07 6.39
C SER A 175 26.92 8.19 5.22
N LYS A 176 25.68 8.65 5.47
CA LYS A 176 24.68 8.95 4.44
C LYS A 176 24.40 10.44 4.40
N ASN A 177 24.22 10.98 3.20
CA ASN A 177 23.90 12.39 2.99
C ASN A 177 22.58 12.74 3.66
N ILE A 178 22.47 13.98 4.13
CA ILE A 178 21.24 14.47 4.76
C ILE A 178 20.66 15.55 3.89
N ILE A 179 19.42 15.35 3.47
CA ILE A 179 18.66 16.30 2.67
C ILE A 179 17.56 16.88 3.54
N VAL A 180 17.50 18.21 3.64
CA VAL A 180 16.40 18.91 4.29
C VAL A 180 15.50 19.56 3.24
N VAL A 181 14.18 19.42 3.37
CA VAL A 181 13.21 19.92 2.37
C VAL A 181 12.10 20.68 3.07
N PHE A 182 11.81 21.87 2.57
CA PHE A 182 10.80 22.79 3.12
C PHE A 182 9.77 23.14 2.04
N PRO A 183 8.83 22.23 1.72
CA PRO A 183 7.77 22.49 0.77
C PRO A 183 6.64 23.32 1.39
N GLU A 184 5.76 23.92 0.58
CA GLU A 184 4.58 24.60 1.13
C GLU A 184 3.61 23.62 1.82
N ASN A 185 3.35 22.47 1.19
CA ASN A 185 2.46 21.43 1.67
C ASN A 185 3.10 20.04 1.58
N ALA A 186 2.48 19.06 2.25
CA ALA A 186 3.03 17.72 2.39
C ALA A 186 2.69 16.76 1.23
N GLN A 187 1.72 17.10 0.37
CA GLN A 187 1.37 16.34 -0.84
C GLN A 187 2.02 16.94 -2.08
N ASP A 188 1.36 17.85 -2.79
CA ASP A 188 1.69 18.20 -4.17
C ASP A 188 3.11 18.76 -4.33
N ALA A 189 3.50 19.71 -3.48
CA ALA A 189 4.82 20.33 -3.54
C ALA A 189 5.92 19.33 -3.15
N LEU A 190 5.72 18.59 -2.05
CA LEU A 190 6.68 17.57 -1.63
C LEU A 190 6.82 16.46 -2.67
N LYS A 191 5.71 15.97 -3.23
CA LYS A 191 5.69 14.95 -4.28
C LYS A 191 6.40 15.44 -5.53
N TYR A 192 6.16 16.68 -5.95
CA TYR A 192 6.86 17.26 -7.09
C TYR A 192 8.37 17.30 -6.88
N TRP A 193 8.82 17.65 -5.67
CA TRP A 193 10.24 17.58 -5.33
C TRP A 193 10.78 16.14 -5.38
N VAL A 194 10.08 15.17 -4.78
CA VAL A 194 10.50 13.76 -4.81
C VAL A 194 10.59 13.25 -6.26
N ASP A 195 9.58 13.52 -7.08
CA ASP A 195 9.55 13.10 -8.49
C ASP A 195 10.68 13.79 -9.29
N SER A 196 10.93 15.08 -9.04
CA SER A 196 12.00 15.84 -9.69
C SER A 196 13.38 15.32 -9.30
N TYR A 197 13.59 14.99 -8.03
CA TYR A 197 14.85 14.46 -7.49
C TYR A 197 15.31 13.21 -8.25
N HIS A 198 14.38 12.35 -8.67
CA HIS A 198 14.70 11.10 -9.37
C HIS A 198 14.70 11.20 -10.89
N THR A 199 14.31 12.34 -11.46
CA THR A 199 14.13 12.49 -12.91
C THR A 199 15.01 13.58 -13.51
N ASN A 200 14.92 14.80 -12.99
CA ASN A 200 15.35 16.00 -13.71
C ASN A 200 16.21 16.95 -12.88
N LEU A 201 16.48 16.63 -11.61
CA LEU A 201 17.22 17.52 -10.71
C LEU A 201 18.73 17.30 -10.84
N ASP A 202 19.47 18.36 -11.17
CA ASP A 202 20.93 18.29 -11.31
C ASP A 202 21.63 18.07 -9.96
N GLN A 203 21.07 18.65 -8.89
CA GLN A 203 21.63 18.57 -7.54
C GLN A 203 20.95 17.45 -6.76
N THR A 204 21.63 16.31 -6.65
CA THR A 204 21.20 15.15 -5.85
C THR A 204 22.28 14.76 -4.85
N GLY A 205 21.87 14.06 -3.79
CA GLY A 205 22.72 13.57 -2.70
C GLY A 205 22.88 12.05 -2.68
N GLY A 206 22.55 11.35 -3.76
CA GLY A 206 22.53 9.88 -3.83
C GLY A 206 21.13 9.27 -3.72
N SER A 207 21.04 7.95 -3.64
CA SER A 207 19.77 7.24 -3.50
C SER A 207 19.16 7.52 -2.13
N ILE A 208 17.92 8.02 -2.09
CA ILE A 208 17.20 8.22 -0.83
C ILE A 208 16.75 6.87 -0.28
N GLU A 209 17.12 6.57 0.95
CA GLU A 209 16.72 5.34 1.64
C GLU A 209 15.50 5.52 2.53
N SER A 210 15.49 6.62 3.29
CA SER A 210 14.40 6.94 4.20
C SER A 210 14.07 8.42 4.20
N ALA A 211 12.83 8.72 4.59
CA ALA A 211 12.38 10.07 4.84
C ALA A 211 11.58 10.15 6.14
N ALA A 212 11.87 11.17 6.94
CA ALA A 212 11.05 11.57 8.08
C ALA A 212 10.37 12.89 7.77
N VAL A 213 9.05 12.93 7.87
CA VAL A 213 8.28 14.18 7.73
C VAL A 213 7.88 14.67 9.11
N LEU A 214 8.25 15.90 9.44
CA LEU A 214 8.09 16.45 10.77
C LEU A 214 6.93 17.46 10.80
N GLU A 215 5.96 17.20 11.67
CA GLU A 215 4.83 18.09 11.91
C GLU A 215 4.75 18.47 13.39
N TYR A 216 4.82 19.75 13.68
CA TYR A 216 4.53 20.32 14.99
C TYR A 216 3.90 21.70 14.82
N PRO A 217 2.56 21.78 14.79
CA PRO A 217 1.85 23.04 14.54
C PRO A 217 1.94 24.03 15.71
N SER A 218 2.19 23.54 16.93
CA SER A 218 2.23 24.40 18.11
C SER A 218 3.40 25.38 18.06
N GLY A 219 3.15 26.59 18.58
CA GLY A 219 4.20 27.57 18.88
C GLY A 219 4.81 27.38 20.27
N GLY A 220 4.30 26.45 21.07
CA GLY A 220 4.78 26.13 22.41
C GLY A 220 5.99 25.19 22.41
N ASP A 221 6.52 24.93 23.62
CA ASP A 221 7.61 23.99 23.83
C ASP A 221 7.13 22.59 24.26
N GLY A 222 5.88 22.46 24.71
CA GLY A 222 5.33 21.22 25.28
C GLY A 222 4.75 20.27 24.23
N VAL A 223 5.05 18.98 24.39
CA VAL A 223 4.54 17.86 23.60
C VAL A 223 4.06 16.75 24.54
N ASP A 224 2.79 16.38 24.43
CA ASP A 224 2.16 15.36 25.28
C ASP A 224 2.51 13.95 24.79
N PHE A 225 2.34 13.75 23.48
CA PHE A 225 2.53 12.46 22.82
C PHE A 225 2.89 12.68 21.35
N VAL A 226 3.41 11.63 20.73
CA VAL A 226 3.80 11.64 19.32
C VAL A 226 2.84 10.77 18.54
N GLU A 227 2.38 11.26 17.39
CA GLU A 227 1.61 10.49 16.43
C GLU A 227 2.49 10.10 15.24
N ILE A 228 2.47 8.83 14.87
CA ILE A 228 3.17 8.33 13.69
C ILE A 228 2.13 7.94 12.64
N SER A 229 2.22 8.59 11.47
CA SER A 229 1.57 8.15 10.23
C SER A 229 2.64 7.61 9.29
N TYR A 230 2.28 6.63 8.49
CA TYR A 230 3.23 5.92 7.62
C TYR A 230 2.60 5.35 6.36
N VAL A 231 1.30 5.58 6.15
CA VAL A 231 0.59 5.05 4.98
C VAL A 231 0.98 5.86 3.74
N GLY A 232 1.46 5.18 2.71
CA GLY A 232 1.72 5.75 1.39
C GLY A 232 0.54 5.57 0.43
N LEU A 233 0.70 6.06 -0.81
CA LEU A 233 -0.32 6.00 -1.86
C LEU A 233 -0.80 4.55 -2.08
N ASN A 234 -2.10 4.37 -2.28
CA ASN A 234 -2.74 3.06 -2.49
C ASN A 234 -2.49 2.05 -1.35
N GLY A 235 -2.23 2.53 -0.13
CA GLY A 235 -1.93 1.67 1.02
C GLY A 235 -0.53 1.05 0.96
N GLN A 236 0.41 1.66 0.23
CA GLN A 236 1.82 1.27 0.28
C GLN A 236 2.35 1.47 1.71
N LEU A 237 3.00 0.45 2.27
CA LEU A 237 3.58 0.51 3.61
C LEU A 237 5.10 0.54 3.55
N PRO A 238 5.76 1.31 4.42
CA PRO A 238 7.20 1.26 4.56
C PRO A 238 7.60 0.00 5.30
N ASN A 239 8.89 -0.32 5.24
CA ASN A 239 9.47 -1.40 6.02
C ASN A 239 9.13 -1.26 7.51
N LEU A 240 8.61 -2.34 8.12
CA LEU A 240 8.14 -2.35 9.50
C LEU A 240 9.25 -1.98 10.52
N ASP A 241 10.51 -2.29 10.23
CA ASP A 241 11.60 -1.97 11.16
C ASP A 241 11.83 -0.46 11.29
N LEU A 242 11.56 0.34 10.25
CA LEU A 242 11.63 1.81 10.34
C LEU A 242 10.60 2.33 11.35
N ILE A 243 9.37 1.82 11.28
CA ILE A 243 8.28 2.21 12.19
C ILE A 243 8.56 1.71 13.60
N ASN A 244 9.00 0.47 13.75
CA ASN A 244 9.38 -0.08 15.05
C ASN A 244 10.53 0.70 15.69
N CYS A 245 11.51 1.12 14.89
CA CYS A 245 12.62 1.96 15.32
C CYS A 245 12.11 3.31 15.85
N ALA A 246 11.28 4.01 15.07
CA ALA A 246 10.68 5.28 15.47
C ALA A 246 9.81 5.15 16.74
N VAL A 247 9.00 4.09 16.84
CA VAL A 247 8.20 3.80 18.04
C VAL A 247 9.09 3.56 19.25
N MET A 248 10.08 2.66 19.13
CA MET A 248 10.96 2.28 20.24
C MET A 248 11.74 3.48 20.78
N ILE A 249 12.27 4.31 19.87
CA ILE A 249 12.99 5.53 20.23
C ILE A 249 12.06 6.54 20.90
N SER A 250 10.85 6.73 20.36
CA SER A 250 9.86 7.64 20.94
C SER A 250 9.50 7.22 22.38
N GLU A 251 9.23 5.93 22.60
CA GLU A 251 8.94 5.38 23.93
C GLU A 251 10.14 5.50 24.87
N HIS A 252 11.36 5.29 24.36
CA HIS A 252 12.59 5.43 25.15
C HIS A 252 12.84 6.86 25.62
N GLU A 253 12.58 7.85 24.76
CA GLU A 253 12.66 9.27 25.12
C GLU A 253 11.51 9.73 26.04
N GLY A 254 10.50 8.88 26.26
CA GLY A 254 9.42 9.08 27.23
C GLY A 254 8.04 9.34 26.61
N PHE A 255 7.93 9.42 25.28
CA PHE A 255 6.66 9.68 24.61
C PHE A 255 5.75 8.45 24.57
N LYS A 256 4.45 8.69 24.65
CA LYS A 256 3.48 7.73 24.12
C LYS A 256 3.32 7.93 22.62
N VAL A 257 3.10 6.82 21.92
CA VAL A 257 2.99 6.80 20.47
C VAL A 257 1.55 6.49 20.08
N SER A 258 0.95 7.38 19.31
CA SER A 258 -0.32 7.18 18.62
C SER A 258 -0.04 6.71 17.20
N LEU A 259 -0.85 5.78 16.69
CA LEU A 259 -0.83 5.36 15.28
C LEU A 259 -2.13 5.82 14.63
N HIS A 260 -2.05 6.43 13.44
CA HIS A 260 -3.22 6.83 12.63
C HIS A 260 -4.32 7.56 13.44
N ASN A 261 -3.93 8.62 14.17
CA ASN A 261 -4.83 9.41 15.00
C ASN A 261 -5.60 8.60 16.06
N THR A 262 -4.97 7.61 16.70
CA THR A 262 -5.56 6.88 17.84
C THR A 262 -5.87 7.86 18.99
N PRO A 263 -7.07 7.81 19.61
CA PRO A 263 -7.47 8.79 20.62
C PRO A 263 -6.54 8.78 21.84
N LYS A 264 -6.26 9.97 22.41
CA LYS A 264 -5.38 10.15 23.59
C LYS A 264 -5.74 9.22 24.76
N GLY A 265 -7.03 9.00 25.02
CA GLY A 265 -7.50 8.12 26.10
C GLY A 265 -7.14 6.64 25.93
N GLN A 266 -6.84 6.20 24.71
CA GLN A 266 -6.50 4.81 24.38
C GLN A 266 -4.99 4.54 24.34
N LEU A 267 -4.15 5.58 24.47
CA LEU A 267 -2.68 5.43 24.41
C LEU A 267 -2.09 4.65 25.59
N TRP A 268 -2.85 4.52 26.67
CA TRP A 268 -2.45 3.85 27.91
C TRP A 268 -3.12 2.50 28.10
N THR A 269 -3.99 2.10 27.16
CA THR A 269 -4.79 0.87 27.25
C THR A 269 -4.42 -0.10 26.15
N ASP A 270 -4.30 -1.38 26.50
CA ASP A 270 -4.03 -2.48 25.54
C ASP A 270 -5.19 -3.49 25.51
N ASP A 271 -6.42 -2.97 25.53
CA ASP A 271 -7.64 -3.76 25.44
C ASP A 271 -8.04 -4.03 23.98
N TYR A 272 -8.93 -5.01 23.79
CA TYR A 272 -9.43 -5.38 22.47
C TYR A 272 -10.05 -4.19 21.71
N ALA A 273 -10.76 -3.29 22.40
CA ALA A 273 -11.41 -2.16 21.73
C ALA A 273 -10.41 -1.12 21.25
N SER A 274 -9.36 -0.83 22.02
CA SER A 274 -8.25 0.04 21.57
C SER A 274 -7.54 -0.57 20.36
N ARG A 275 -7.20 -1.86 20.41
CA ARG A 275 -6.56 -2.57 19.28
C ARG A 275 -7.43 -2.59 18.02
N LEU A 276 -8.73 -2.82 18.18
CA LEU A 276 -9.69 -2.77 17.08
C LEU A 276 -9.82 -1.36 16.51
N THR A 277 -9.80 -0.32 17.37
CA THR A 277 -9.85 1.08 16.93
C THR A 277 -8.64 1.41 16.05
N THR A 278 -7.43 1.07 16.51
CA THR A 278 -6.19 1.27 15.74
C THR A 278 -6.23 0.51 14.42
N LEU A 279 -6.68 -0.76 14.44
CA LEU A 279 -6.81 -1.59 13.25
C LEU A 279 -7.74 -0.96 12.21
N LEU A 280 -8.95 -0.56 12.63
CA LEU A 280 -9.94 0.01 11.72
C LEU A 280 -9.51 1.38 11.20
N LYS A 281 -8.87 2.21 12.04
CA LYS A 281 -8.30 3.49 11.61
C LYS A 281 -7.16 3.29 10.60
N GLY A 282 -6.27 2.33 10.84
CA GLY A 282 -5.22 1.99 9.87
C GLY A 282 -5.76 1.46 8.55
N ILE A 283 -6.78 0.59 8.58
CA ILE A 283 -7.45 0.11 7.37
C ILE A 283 -8.14 1.26 6.62
N PHE A 284 -8.82 2.15 7.35
CA PHE A 284 -9.47 3.31 6.78
C PHE A 284 -8.45 4.23 6.10
N GLU A 285 -7.36 4.56 6.79
CA GLU A 285 -6.29 5.41 6.27
C GLU A 285 -5.66 4.82 5.00
N MET A 286 -5.37 3.52 4.99
CA MET A 286 -4.89 2.83 3.78
C MET A 286 -5.91 2.83 2.63
N ALA A 287 -7.20 2.70 2.94
CA ALA A 287 -8.26 2.72 1.93
C ALA A 287 -8.52 4.12 1.37
N THR A 288 -8.29 5.17 2.16
CA THR A 288 -8.42 6.57 1.74
C THR A 288 -7.13 7.19 1.23
N ALA A 289 -6.00 6.48 1.33
CA ALA A 289 -4.70 6.96 0.87
C ALA A 289 -4.75 7.33 -0.63
N GLY A 290 -4.29 8.54 -0.95
CA GLY A 290 -4.35 9.11 -2.30
C GLY A 290 -5.67 9.80 -2.65
N ILE A 291 -6.65 9.83 -1.74
CA ILE A 291 -7.79 10.74 -1.85
C ILE A 291 -7.32 12.11 -1.34
N LEU A 292 -7.02 13.01 -2.28
CA LEU A 292 -6.58 14.36 -1.95
C LEU A 292 -7.62 15.06 -1.06
N LYS A 293 -7.19 15.43 0.16
CA LYS A 293 -7.94 16.38 1.00
C LYS A 293 -7.78 17.75 0.35
N ASN A 294 -8.83 18.57 0.41
CA ASN A 294 -8.82 19.93 -0.15
C ASN A 294 -7.56 20.70 0.31
N GLU A 295 -6.99 21.57 -0.54
CA GLU A 295 -5.72 22.28 -0.24
C GLU A 295 -5.78 23.11 1.05
N ASN A 296 -6.99 23.59 1.40
CA ASN A 296 -7.24 24.31 2.65
C ASN A 296 -7.17 23.41 3.90
N ASN A 297 -7.22 22.08 3.72
CA ASN A 297 -7.11 21.06 4.76
C ASN A 297 -5.74 20.36 4.68
N GLY A 298 -4.66 21.13 4.45
CA GLY A 298 -3.30 20.66 4.71
C GLY A 298 -2.66 19.71 3.71
N GLY A 299 -3.36 19.37 2.62
CA GLY A 299 -2.79 18.55 1.55
C GLY A 299 -2.39 17.16 2.05
N GLY A 300 -3.24 16.52 2.87
CA GLY A 300 -3.22 15.08 3.16
C GLY A 300 -1.93 14.51 3.77
N ASN A 301 -1.80 13.19 3.70
CA ASN A 301 -0.74 12.45 4.39
C ASN A 301 0.60 12.59 3.63
N ALA A 302 1.61 13.14 4.29
CA ALA A 302 2.93 13.40 3.72
C ALA A 302 3.67 12.16 3.19
N CYS A 303 3.40 10.99 3.76
CA CYS A 303 4.06 9.74 3.36
C CYS A 303 3.71 9.33 1.94
N GLU A 304 2.57 9.80 1.42
CA GLU A 304 2.13 9.58 0.05
C GLU A 304 3.10 10.15 -0.98
N ALA A 305 3.74 11.29 -0.68
CA ALA A 305 4.66 11.96 -1.59
C ALA A 305 5.88 11.11 -1.98
N PHE A 306 6.29 10.19 -1.09
CA PHE A 306 7.46 9.33 -1.28
C PHE A 306 7.13 7.97 -1.94
N SER A 307 5.85 7.70 -2.13
CA SER A 307 5.38 6.45 -2.74
C SER A 307 5.80 6.37 -4.21
N GLY A 308 6.23 5.19 -4.65
CA GLY A 308 6.70 4.93 -6.02
C GLY A 308 8.23 4.90 -6.22
N TRP A 309 9.02 5.50 -5.33
CA TRP A 309 10.49 5.54 -5.42
C TRP A 309 11.22 4.58 -4.47
N ASN A 310 10.48 3.66 -3.84
CA ASN A 310 10.98 2.71 -2.83
C ASN A 310 11.69 3.37 -1.63
N ILE A 311 11.28 4.59 -1.30
CA ILE A 311 11.75 5.32 -0.11
C ILE A 311 10.91 4.89 1.08
N GLN A 312 11.56 4.58 2.19
CA GLN A 312 10.88 4.20 3.43
C GLN A 312 10.55 5.45 4.23
N THR A 313 9.26 5.75 4.40
CA THR A 313 8.84 7.03 4.97
C THR A 313 7.94 6.86 6.17
N PHE A 314 8.10 7.77 7.15
CA PHE A 314 7.10 8.00 8.18
C PHE A 314 6.94 9.51 8.42
N ALA A 315 5.74 9.92 8.79
CA ALA A 315 5.41 11.25 9.27
C ALA A 315 5.24 11.17 10.79
N ILE A 316 5.88 12.08 11.50
CA ILE A 316 5.89 12.13 12.95
C ILE A 316 5.35 13.49 13.39
N LYS A 317 4.25 13.45 14.13
CA LYS A 317 3.49 14.63 14.55
C LYS A 317 3.55 14.79 16.06
N ALA A 318 4.01 15.93 16.52
CA ALA A 318 3.92 16.29 17.93
C ALA A 318 2.50 16.79 18.24
N ARG A 319 1.85 16.17 19.23
CA ARG A 319 0.48 16.50 19.66
C ARG A 319 0.46 16.95 21.12
N GLY A 320 -0.46 17.86 21.43
CA GLY A 320 -0.57 18.49 22.75
C GLY A 320 0.29 19.75 22.88
N GLU A 321 0.10 20.47 23.98
CA GLU A 321 0.83 21.70 24.32
C GLU A 321 1.51 21.61 25.70
N GLU A 322 1.26 20.53 26.43
CA GLU A 322 1.82 20.25 27.75
C GLU A 322 2.83 19.09 27.64
N GLY A 323 3.57 18.80 28.70
CA GLY A 323 4.44 17.62 28.75
C GLY A 323 5.91 17.91 28.44
N MET A 324 6.51 17.09 27.58
CA MET A 324 7.95 17.11 27.32
C MET A 324 8.33 18.20 26.35
N ASP A 325 9.60 18.60 26.37
CA ASP A 325 10.08 19.72 25.59
C ASP A 325 10.33 19.35 24.11
N ILE A 326 10.34 20.38 23.26
CA ILE A 326 10.67 20.27 21.83
C ILE A 326 12.04 19.63 21.57
N THR A 327 13.03 19.73 22.48
CA THR A 327 14.30 19.01 22.29
C THR A 327 14.17 17.53 22.51
N THR A 328 13.30 17.07 23.42
CA THR A 328 12.99 15.64 23.55
C THR A 328 12.37 15.12 22.26
N PHE A 329 11.49 15.89 21.61
CA PHE A 329 11.00 15.55 20.28
C PHE A 329 12.12 15.52 19.22
N GLY A 330 13.03 16.50 19.24
CA GLY A 330 14.22 16.51 18.38
C GLY A 330 15.15 15.31 18.57
N ARG A 331 15.33 14.81 19.81
CA ARG A 331 16.13 13.61 20.10
C ARG A 331 15.56 12.36 19.46
N VAL A 332 14.23 12.26 19.35
CA VAL A 332 13.60 11.14 18.63
C VAL A 332 14.06 11.12 17.17
N ILE A 333 14.00 12.28 16.51
CA ILE A 333 14.43 12.41 15.11
C ILE A 333 15.93 12.17 14.96
N GLU A 334 16.76 12.76 15.83
CA GLU A 334 18.21 12.53 15.86
C GLU A 334 18.52 11.03 15.92
N ALA A 335 17.89 10.31 16.85
CA ALA A 335 18.15 8.89 17.05
C ALA A 335 17.66 8.04 15.87
N VAL A 336 16.51 8.35 15.27
CA VAL A 336 16.06 7.63 14.06
C VAL A 336 17.06 7.82 12.92
N PHE A 337 17.53 9.06 12.69
CA PHE A 337 18.55 9.33 11.67
C PHE A 337 19.85 8.57 11.95
N ARG A 338 20.29 8.51 13.20
CA ARG A 338 21.48 7.72 13.58
C ARG A 338 21.29 6.22 13.32
N SER A 339 20.10 5.69 13.61
CA SER A 339 19.76 4.30 13.36
C SER A 339 19.77 3.96 11.87
N VAL A 340 19.16 4.81 11.03
CA VAL A 340 19.18 4.60 9.58
C VAL A 340 20.59 4.79 9.00
N ASN A 341 21.36 5.74 9.52
CA ASN A 341 22.75 5.97 9.10
C ASN A 341 23.64 4.73 9.27
N ASN A 342 23.34 3.86 10.24
CA ASN A 342 24.08 2.62 10.48
C ASN A 342 23.78 1.50 9.48
N LEU A 343 22.72 1.63 8.68
CA LEU A 343 22.40 0.63 7.66
C LEU A 343 23.52 0.56 6.63
N LEU A 344 23.90 -0.67 6.27
CA LEU A 344 24.88 -0.94 5.20
C LEU A 344 24.19 -1.21 3.87
N GLU A 345 22.92 -1.59 3.92
CA GLU A 345 22.10 -1.96 2.79
C GLU A 345 20.70 -1.37 2.97
N LYS A 346 19.98 -1.20 1.86
CA LYS A 346 18.59 -0.77 1.88
C LYS A 346 17.71 -1.70 2.74
N PHE A 347 16.62 -1.16 3.28
CA PHE A 347 15.63 -1.92 4.03
C PHE A 347 15.14 -3.15 3.25
N HIS A 348 15.36 -4.35 3.79
CA HIS A 348 15.05 -5.61 3.11
C HIS A 348 14.64 -6.76 4.04
N GLN A 349 15.08 -6.75 5.31
CA GLN A 349 14.88 -7.89 6.22
C GLN A 349 13.47 -7.97 6.84
N SER A 350 12.81 -6.84 7.10
CA SER A 350 11.48 -6.80 7.75
C SER A 350 10.29 -6.85 6.78
N PHE A 351 9.08 -6.82 7.34
CA PHE A 351 7.82 -6.89 6.60
C PHE A 351 7.48 -5.57 5.88
N PHE A 352 6.94 -5.70 4.65
CA PHE A 352 6.31 -4.62 3.89
C PHE A 352 4.77 -4.72 3.85
N PHE A 353 4.21 -5.81 4.40
CA PHE A 353 2.78 -6.05 4.45
C PHE A 353 2.37 -6.47 5.87
N TYR A 354 1.85 -5.53 6.63
CA TYR A 354 1.48 -5.69 8.03
C TYR A 354 0.34 -4.75 8.42
N LEU A 355 -0.33 -5.07 9.52
CA LEU A 355 -1.29 -4.18 10.18
C LEU A 355 -0.83 -3.97 11.63
N LEU A 356 -0.71 -2.73 12.07
CA LEU A 356 -0.43 -2.42 13.48
C LEU A 356 -1.75 -2.36 14.25
N LEU A 357 -1.79 -3.04 15.38
CA LEU A 357 -2.90 -2.99 16.35
C LEU A 357 -2.59 -2.05 17.51
N ALA A 358 -1.30 -1.89 17.81
CA ALA A 358 -0.74 -0.98 18.79
C ALA A 358 0.71 -0.68 18.39
N PRO A 359 1.38 0.32 18.99
CA PRO A 359 2.79 0.62 18.69
C PRO A 359 3.71 -0.61 18.81
N ARG A 360 3.36 -1.56 19.68
CA ARG A 360 4.13 -2.76 19.95
C ARG A 360 3.52 -4.05 19.41
N HIS A 361 2.40 -3.99 18.68
CA HIS A 361 1.65 -5.17 18.25
C HIS A 361 1.33 -5.10 16.76
N PHE A 362 1.73 -6.13 16.01
CA PHE A 362 1.48 -6.22 14.58
C PHE A 362 0.89 -7.57 14.15
N VAL A 363 0.18 -7.54 13.02
CA VAL A 363 -0.36 -8.71 12.33
C VAL A 363 0.34 -8.79 10.96
N SER A 364 0.95 -9.94 10.66
CA SER A 364 1.60 -10.16 9.37
C SER A 364 0.60 -10.49 8.26
N ILE A 365 1.02 -10.33 7.00
CA ILE A 365 0.23 -10.67 5.82
C ILE A 365 -0.44 -12.05 5.89
N GLY A 366 0.26 -13.08 6.40
CA GLY A 366 -0.30 -14.43 6.49
C GLY A 366 -1.56 -14.53 7.34
N ASN A 367 -1.74 -13.65 8.32
CA ASN A 367 -2.86 -13.71 9.26
C ASN A 367 -4.09 -12.95 8.76
N TYR A 368 -3.93 -11.83 8.05
CA TYR A 368 -5.07 -11.03 7.56
C TYR A 368 -5.47 -11.34 6.11
N LEU A 369 -4.57 -11.92 5.29
CA LEU A 369 -4.86 -12.24 3.89
C LEU A 369 -6.06 -13.19 3.68
N PRO A 370 -6.35 -14.17 4.57
CA PRO A 370 -7.58 -14.97 4.45
C PRO A 370 -8.86 -14.11 4.41
N ALA A 371 -8.93 -13.01 5.17
CA ALA A 371 -10.08 -12.11 5.15
C ALA A 371 -10.27 -11.41 3.79
N ALA A 372 -9.16 -10.97 3.20
CA ALA A 372 -9.17 -10.34 1.87
C ALA A 372 -9.59 -11.34 0.78
N VAL A 373 -9.07 -12.57 0.83
CA VAL A 373 -9.43 -13.65 -0.11
C VAL A 373 -10.90 -14.02 0.00
N LEU A 374 -11.43 -14.16 1.22
CA LEU A 374 -12.86 -14.45 1.44
C LEU A 374 -13.74 -13.34 0.86
N SER A 375 -13.36 -12.08 1.07
CA SER A 375 -14.09 -10.92 0.55
C SER A 375 -14.03 -10.84 -0.98
N ALA A 376 -12.85 -11.06 -1.58
CA ALA A 376 -12.69 -11.10 -3.03
C ALA A 376 -13.51 -12.24 -3.68
N PHE A 377 -13.50 -13.43 -3.06
CA PHE A 377 -14.28 -14.56 -3.54
C PHE A 377 -15.79 -14.34 -3.40
N ALA A 378 -16.22 -13.64 -2.35
CA ALA A 378 -17.60 -13.21 -2.19
C ALA A 378 -18.06 -12.32 -3.35
N PHE A 379 -17.25 -11.33 -3.75
CA PHE A 379 -17.54 -10.46 -4.91
C PHE A 379 -17.53 -11.23 -6.23
N ALA A 380 -16.59 -12.16 -6.42
CA ALA A 380 -16.55 -13.00 -7.61
C ALA A 380 -17.82 -13.86 -7.75
N ILE A 381 -18.32 -14.44 -6.65
CA ILE A 381 -19.58 -15.19 -6.64
C ILE A 381 -20.78 -14.28 -6.88
N ALA A 382 -20.79 -13.07 -6.33
CA ALA A 382 -21.85 -12.10 -6.59
C ALA A 382 -21.90 -11.71 -8.08
N ALA A 383 -20.75 -11.42 -8.69
CA ALA A 383 -20.64 -11.13 -10.12
C ALA A 383 -21.10 -12.32 -10.97
N LEU A 384 -20.69 -13.54 -10.63
CA LEU A 384 -21.16 -14.75 -11.29
C LEU A 384 -22.68 -14.92 -11.17
N SER A 385 -23.24 -14.65 -9.99
CA SER A 385 -24.69 -14.67 -9.77
C SER A 385 -25.41 -13.63 -10.62
N ALA A 386 -24.84 -12.43 -10.77
CA ALA A 386 -25.42 -11.38 -11.59
C ALA A 386 -25.41 -11.76 -13.08
N ILE A 387 -24.33 -12.39 -13.57
CA ILE A 387 -24.24 -12.88 -14.95
C ILE A 387 -25.27 -14.01 -15.20
N LEU A 388 -25.33 -15.00 -14.31
CA LEU A 388 -26.21 -16.17 -14.46
C LEU A 388 -27.70 -15.87 -14.18
N GLY A 389 -27.98 -14.84 -13.39
CA GLY A 389 -29.32 -14.36 -13.07
C GLY A 389 -29.82 -13.24 -13.98
N ASN A 390 -29.05 -12.85 -15.01
CA ASN A 390 -29.40 -11.73 -15.89
C ASN A 390 -30.56 -12.11 -16.83
N ASN A 391 -31.75 -11.56 -16.56
CA ASN A 391 -32.97 -11.74 -17.36
C ASN A 391 -33.04 -10.81 -18.59
N ASN A 392 -31.92 -10.34 -19.12
CA ASN A 392 -31.90 -9.56 -20.37
C ASN A 392 -32.49 -10.39 -21.53
N LEU A 393 -33.47 -9.81 -22.24
CA LEU A 393 -34.20 -10.41 -23.36
C LEU A 393 -33.31 -10.93 -24.52
N TYR A 394 -32.06 -10.47 -24.60
CA TYR A 394 -31.08 -10.85 -25.62
C TYR A 394 -30.06 -11.92 -25.15
N ASN A 395 -30.15 -12.38 -23.89
CA ASN A 395 -29.19 -13.31 -23.30
C ASN A 395 -29.70 -14.76 -23.34
N THR A 396 -29.93 -15.30 -24.54
CA THR A 396 -30.39 -16.69 -24.74
C THR A 396 -29.32 -17.76 -24.45
N VAL A 397 -28.08 -17.34 -24.19
CA VAL A 397 -26.93 -18.23 -23.93
C VAL A 397 -26.88 -18.72 -22.48
N PHE A 398 -27.41 -17.94 -21.53
CA PHE A 398 -27.31 -18.20 -20.08
C PHE A 398 -28.66 -18.33 -19.39
N GLU A 399 -29.67 -18.91 -20.05
CA GLU A 399 -30.85 -19.35 -19.31
C GLU A 399 -30.43 -20.49 -18.35
N PRO A 400 -30.64 -20.37 -17.02
CA PRO A 400 -30.30 -21.43 -16.06
C PRO A 400 -31.14 -22.71 -16.26
N ARG A 401 -32.20 -22.67 -17.07
CA ARG A 401 -32.94 -23.85 -17.55
C ARG A 401 -32.26 -24.58 -18.72
N VAL A 402 -31.34 -23.93 -19.43
CA VAL A 402 -30.69 -24.43 -20.67
C VAL A 402 -29.20 -24.74 -20.46
N LEU A 403 -28.62 -24.39 -19.31
CA LEU A 403 -27.29 -24.84 -18.86
C LEU A 403 -27.25 -26.37 -18.64
N LYS A 404 -27.24 -27.11 -19.74
CA LYS A 404 -26.94 -28.54 -19.76
C LYS A 404 -25.43 -28.68 -19.73
N VAL A 405 -24.88 -29.14 -18.61
CA VAL A 405 -23.49 -29.56 -18.56
C VAL A 405 -23.38 -30.82 -19.42
N GLY A 406 -22.90 -30.68 -20.65
CA GLY A 406 -22.74 -31.82 -21.54
C GLY A 406 -21.85 -32.87 -20.88
N THR A 407 -22.24 -34.14 -20.96
CA THR A 407 -21.53 -35.27 -20.33
C THR A 407 -20.05 -35.27 -20.69
N LYS A 408 -19.73 -34.89 -21.94
CA LYS A 408 -18.35 -34.76 -22.44
C LYS A 408 -17.55 -33.65 -21.73
N SER A 409 -18.17 -32.53 -21.39
CA SER A 409 -17.55 -31.41 -20.66
C SER A 409 -17.35 -31.76 -19.18
N LEU A 410 -18.31 -32.45 -18.56
CA LEU A 410 -18.17 -32.95 -17.20
C LEU A 410 -17.07 -34.01 -17.10
N ILE A 411 -17.02 -34.94 -18.08
CA ILE A 411 -15.96 -35.95 -18.18
C ILE A 411 -14.61 -35.27 -18.40
N SER A 412 -14.50 -34.29 -19.30
CA SER A 412 -13.24 -33.60 -19.51
C SER A 412 -12.79 -32.85 -18.26
N ALA A 413 -13.69 -32.14 -17.57
CA ALA A 413 -13.39 -31.42 -16.34
C ALA A 413 -12.99 -32.36 -15.19
N PHE A 414 -13.66 -33.51 -15.07
CA PHE A 414 -13.33 -34.50 -14.06
C PHE A 414 -12.00 -35.21 -14.35
N VAL A 415 -11.74 -35.55 -15.62
CA VAL A 415 -10.47 -36.16 -16.04
C VAL A 415 -9.32 -35.18 -15.89
N THR A 416 -9.51 -33.90 -16.23
CA THR A 416 -8.49 -32.87 -15.99
C THR A 416 -8.27 -32.65 -14.50
N PHE A 417 -9.32 -32.54 -13.69
CA PHE A 417 -9.20 -32.40 -12.25
C PHE A 417 -8.50 -33.61 -11.60
N ALA A 418 -8.94 -34.83 -11.89
CA ALA A 418 -8.34 -36.05 -11.37
C ALA A 418 -6.90 -36.23 -11.86
N GLY A 419 -6.61 -35.86 -13.11
CA GLY A 419 -5.26 -35.86 -13.66
C GLY A 419 -4.34 -34.88 -12.94
N VAL A 420 -4.78 -33.64 -12.74
CA VAL A 420 -4.03 -32.60 -12.02
C VAL A 420 -3.84 -32.98 -10.54
N LEU A 421 -4.87 -33.50 -9.89
CA LEU A 421 -4.80 -33.95 -8.49
C LEU A 421 -3.84 -35.14 -8.33
N SER A 422 -3.93 -36.14 -9.21
CA SER A 422 -3.06 -37.32 -9.14
C SER A 422 -1.60 -36.95 -9.45
N ALA A 423 -1.38 -36.08 -10.45
CA ALA A 423 -0.06 -35.58 -10.78
C ALA A 423 0.55 -34.76 -9.63
N SER A 424 -0.22 -33.87 -9.01
CA SER A 424 0.25 -33.07 -7.87
C SER A 424 0.55 -33.92 -6.63
N LEU A 425 -0.25 -34.95 -6.34
CA LEU A 425 0.02 -35.90 -5.26
C LEU A 425 1.27 -36.75 -5.54
N LEU A 426 1.39 -37.34 -6.73
CA LEU A 426 2.58 -38.12 -7.11
C LEU A 426 3.85 -37.27 -7.07
N PHE A 427 3.74 -36.02 -7.54
CA PHE A 427 4.83 -35.06 -7.49
C PHE A 427 5.22 -34.68 -6.05
N GLY A 428 4.24 -34.46 -5.17
CA GLY A 428 4.47 -34.24 -3.74
C GLY A 428 5.17 -35.43 -3.07
N PHE A 429 4.72 -36.66 -3.33
CA PHE A 429 5.37 -37.87 -2.81
C PHE A 429 6.79 -38.05 -3.37
N ALA A 430 7.02 -37.74 -4.65
CA ALA A 430 8.34 -37.79 -5.26
C ALA A 430 9.30 -36.77 -4.62
N LEU A 431 8.84 -35.54 -4.38
CA LEU A 431 9.63 -34.52 -3.68
C LEU A 431 10.01 -34.95 -2.27
N VAL A 432 9.08 -35.53 -1.51
CA VAL A 432 9.33 -36.06 -0.16
C VAL A 432 10.32 -37.22 -0.19
N TYR A 433 10.24 -38.08 -1.20
CA TYR A 433 11.21 -39.17 -1.39
C TYR A 433 12.61 -38.64 -1.71
N ILE A 434 12.71 -37.70 -2.65
CA ILE A 434 13.98 -37.09 -3.08
C ILE A 434 14.65 -36.33 -1.93
N THR A 435 13.90 -35.53 -1.18
CA THR A 435 14.44 -34.80 -0.01
C THR A 435 14.90 -35.73 1.11
N ARG A 436 14.36 -36.95 1.18
CA ARG A 436 14.78 -37.95 2.16
C ARG A 436 16.01 -38.74 1.71
N THR A 437 16.21 -38.95 0.41
CA THR A 437 17.32 -39.75 -0.14
C THR A 437 18.56 -38.92 -0.49
N VAL A 438 18.40 -37.63 -0.80
CA VAL A 438 19.50 -36.73 -1.19
C VAL A 438 19.65 -35.63 -0.13
N PRO A 439 20.61 -35.76 0.82
CA PRO A 439 20.85 -34.73 1.82
C PRO A 439 21.37 -33.43 1.17
N TYR A 440 20.89 -32.31 1.66
CA TYR A 440 21.29 -30.97 1.20
C TYR A 440 22.63 -30.60 1.85
N GLY A 441 23.69 -30.37 1.07
CA GLY A 441 24.99 -29.92 1.63
C GLY A 441 26.25 -30.20 0.83
N ASN A 442 26.20 -30.96 -0.27
CA ASN A 442 27.34 -31.17 -1.18
C ASN A 442 27.16 -30.34 -2.47
N GLU A 443 28.25 -29.89 -3.12
CA GLU A 443 28.18 -29.13 -4.39
C GLU A 443 27.32 -29.83 -5.46
N GLU A 444 27.49 -31.14 -5.66
CA GLU A 444 26.66 -31.94 -6.58
C GLU A 444 25.17 -32.00 -6.20
N SER A 445 24.85 -31.96 -4.90
CA SER A 445 23.45 -31.94 -4.44
C SER A 445 22.79 -30.59 -4.75
N THR A 446 23.55 -29.51 -4.70
CA THR A 446 23.05 -28.15 -4.94
C THR A 446 22.64 -27.95 -6.40
N ASP A 447 23.47 -28.44 -7.33
CA ASP A 447 23.16 -28.43 -8.77
C ASP A 447 21.95 -29.30 -9.15
N PHE A 448 21.76 -30.43 -8.44
CA PHE A 448 20.57 -31.26 -8.61
C PHE A 448 19.30 -30.52 -8.15
N TYR A 449 19.34 -29.87 -6.99
CA TYR A 449 18.19 -29.13 -6.45
C TYR A 449 17.88 -27.85 -7.25
N THR A 450 18.88 -27.15 -7.80
CA THR A 450 18.64 -26.00 -8.69
C THR A 450 18.01 -26.46 -10.00
N THR A 451 18.54 -27.51 -10.63
CA THR A 451 17.97 -28.09 -11.87
C THR A 451 16.54 -28.59 -11.66
N LEU A 452 16.27 -29.24 -10.52
CA LEU A 452 14.94 -29.67 -10.11
C LEU A 452 14.00 -28.46 -9.97
N THR A 453 14.44 -27.41 -9.29
CA THR A 453 13.64 -26.19 -9.06
C THR A 453 13.30 -25.50 -10.38
N TYR A 454 14.27 -25.29 -11.27
CA TYR A 454 14.02 -24.70 -12.59
C TYR A 454 13.13 -25.59 -13.46
N GLY A 455 13.30 -26.92 -13.41
CA GLY A 455 12.42 -27.87 -14.10
C GLY A 455 10.96 -27.78 -13.62
N ILE A 456 10.75 -27.59 -12.32
CA ILE A 456 9.42 -27.41 -11.72
C ILE A 456 8.81 -26.08 -12.16
N VAL A 457 9.58 -24.99 -12.10
CA VAL A 457 9.11 -23.65 -12.51
C VAL A 457 8.74 -23.64 -14.01
N ILE A 458 9.56 -24.23 -14.87
CA ILE A 458 9.30 -24.28 -16.31
C ILE A 458 8.08 -25.17 -16.62
N SER A 459 7.99 -26.35 -16.02
CA SER A 459 6.86 -27.27 -16.25
C SER A 459 5.53 -26.73 -15.72
N SER A 460 5.51 -26.12 -14.53
CA SER A 460 4.32 -25.48 -13.97
C SER A 460 3.86 -24.28 -14.80
N SER A 461 4.80 -23.47 -15.32
CA SER A 461 4.51 -22.38 -16.26
C SER A 461 3.90 -22.90 -17.55
N LEU A 462 4.45 -23.96 -18.15
CA LEU A 462 3.90 -24.58 -19.37
C LEU A 462 2.51 -25.18 -19.16
N ILE A 463 2.25 -25.81 -18.01
CA ILE A 463 0.93 -26.35 -17.67
C ILE A 463 -0.09 -25.24 -17.46
N SER A 464 0.29 -24.13 -16.80
CA SER A 464 -0.59 -22.97 -16.62
C SER A 464 -0.92 -22.25 -17.93
N ALA A 465 -0.04 -22.32 -18.94
CA ALA A 465 -0.30 -21.81 -20.29
C ALA A 465 -1.16 -22.75 -21.16
N SER A 466 -1.32 -24.02 -20.76
CA SER A 466 -2.06 -25.02 -21.54
C SER A 466 -3.53 -24.69 -21.81
N PRO A 467 -4.31 -24.03 -20.92
CA PRO A 467 -5.69 -23.64 -21.21
C PRO A 467 -5.79 -22.60 -22.33
N ALA A 468 -4.80 -21.69 -22.46
CA ALA A 468 -4.74 -20.68 -23.53
C ALA A 468 -4.40 -21.31 -24.89
N ILE A 469 -3.55 -22.33 -24.90
CA ILE A 469 -3.20 -23.09 -26.12
C ILE A 469 -4.39 -23.95 -26.58
N ILE A 470 -5.14 -24.51 -25.63
CA ILE A 470 -6.34 -25.32 -25.92
C ILE A 470 -7.48 -24.42 -26.43
N SER A 471 -7.67 -23.22 -25.88
CA SER A 471 -8.69 -22.27 -26.35
C SER A 471 -8.43 -21.75 -27.78
N LEU A 472 -7.16 -21.49 -28.13
CA LEU A 472 -6.73 -21.13 -29.49
C LEU A 472 -7.02 -22.23 -30.53
N LYS A 473 -6.83 -23.50 -30.16
CA LYS A 473 -7.14 -24.64 -31.05
C LYS A 473 -8.64 -24.86 -31.22
N ILE A 474 -9.44 -24.64 -30.17
CA ILE A 474 -10.89 -24.79 -30.23
C ILE A 474 -11.53 -23.68 -31.08
N GLY A 475 -11.05 -22.43 -30.99
CA GLY A 475 -11.52 -21.33 -31.85
C GLY A 475 -11.32 -21.59 -33.35
N ASN A 476 -10.19 -22.20 -33.73
CA ASN A 476 -9.89 -22.55 -35.12
C ASN A 476 -10.69 -23.77 -35.65
N LEU A 477 -11.23 -24.61 -34.77
CA LEU A 477 -12.10 -25.74 -35.14
C LEU A 477 -13.53 -25.27 -35.44
N PHE A 478 -14.02 -24.26 -34.73
CA PHE A 478 -15.36 -23.70 -34.98
C PHE A 478 -15.42 -22.85 -36.25
N SER A 479 -14.36 -22.11 -36.62
CA SER A 479 -14.34 -21.33 -37.88
C SER A 479 -14.33 -22.20 -39.14
N LYS A 480 -13.85 -23.45 -39.04
CA LYS A 480 -13.84 -24.41 -40.16
C LYS A 480 -15.16 -25.15 -40.37
N SER A 481 -16.09 -25.09 -39.42
CA SER A 481 -17.38 -25.79 -39.51
C SER A 481 -18.49 -24.96 -40.20
N SER A 482 -18.30 -23.65 -40.35
CA SER A 482 -19.30 -22.74 -40.93
C SER A 482 -19.21 -22.58 -42.46
N THR A 483 -18.32 -23.30 -43.14
CA THR A 483 -18.12 -23.19 -44.61
C THR A 483 -18.70 -24.34 -45.44
N THR A 484 -19.45 -25.26 -44.83
CA THR A 484 -20.13 -26.35 -45.56
C THR A 484 -21.61 -26.41 -45.22
N THR A 485 -22.41 -25.55 -45.86
CA THR A 485 -23.85 -25.79 -46.07
C THR A 485 -24.21 -25.59 -47.55
N GLU A 486 -24.96 -26.58 -48.03
CA GLU A 486 -25.30 -26.91 -49.41
C GLU A 486 -25.99 -25.81 -50.21
N LYS A 487 -25.72 -25.82 -51.53
CA LYS A 487 -26.50 -25.15 -52.57
C LYS A 487 -27.92 -25.73 -52.60
N VAL A 488 -28.93 -24.86 -52.54
CA VAL A 488 -30.33 -25.17 -52.90
C VAL A 488 -30.71 -24.31 -54.12
N PRO A 489 -31.41 -24.87 -55.13
CA PRO A 489 -31.50 -24.27 -56.46
C PRO A 489 -32.57 -23.18 -56.59
N SER A 490 -32.32 -22.29 -57.54
CA SER A 490 -33.18 -21.21 -58.00
C SER A 490 -34.50 -21.72 -58.59
N SER A 491 -35.63 -21.44 -57.94
CA SER A 491 -36.91 -21.24 -58.64
C SER A 491 -37.88 -20.43 -57.78
N LEU A 492 -38.65 -19.58 -58.46
CA LEU A 492 -39.81 -18.79 -58.00
C LEU A 492 -39.52 -17.43 -57.36
N SER A 493 -39.25 -16.48 -58.26
CA SER A 493 -39.64 -15.09 -58.15
C SER A 493 -41.16 -14.91 -58.26
N SER A 494 -41.62 -13.77 -57.73
CA SER A 494 -42.95 -13.15 -57.88
C SER A 494 -44.09 -13.68 -57.00
N ASN A 495 -44.38 -12.95 -55.92
CA ASN A 495 -45.63 -12.19 -55.90
C ASN A 495 -45.61 -11.05 -54.89
N ARG A 496 -46.06 -9.90 -55.41
CA ARG A 496 -46.25 -8.60 -54.78
C ARG A 496 -47.59 -8.54 -54.04
N ALA A 497 -47.60 -7.69 -53.02
CA ALA A 497 -48.66 -6.76 -52.64
C ALA A 497 -49.89 -7.23 -51.82
N ASN A 498 -50.39 -6.24 -51.05
CA ASN A 498 -51.60 -6.15 -50.22
C ASN A 498 -51.41 -6.65 -48.76
N ASN A 499 -51.79 -5.92 -47.69
CA ASN A 499 -52.64 -4.74 -47.56
C ASN A 499 -52.45 -4.04 -46.19
N ASN A 500 -52.84 -2.76 -46.17
CA ASN A 500 -52.87 -1.78 -45.08
C ASN A 500 -53.73 -2.13 -43.84
N HIS A 501 -53.38 -1.54 -42.68
CA HIS A 501 -54.24 -0.74 -41.75
C HIS A 501 -53.35 -0.32 -40.53
N LEU A 502 -52.93 0.96 -40.35
CA LEU A 502 -53.61 2.09 -39.64
C LEU A 502 -54.28 1.64 -38.32
N LYS A 503 -54.05 2.17 -37.11
CA LYS A 503 -53.65 3.52 -36.61
C LYS A 503 -53.40 3.48 -35.05
N PRO A 504 -53.16 4.58 -34.28
CA PRO A 504 -51.99 4.77 -33.38
C PRO A 504 -52.32 5.38 -31.97
N LEU A 505 -51.32 6.03 -31.32
CA LEU A 505 -51.36 6.99 -30.17
C LEU A 505 -51.57 6.36 -28.77
N ASN A 506 -51.03 6.83 -27.64
CA ASN A 506 -50.20 8.00 -27.28
C ASN A 506 -49.64 7.87 -25.85
N ASP A 507 -48.47 8.49 -25.63
CA ASP A 507 -48.02 9.35 -24.51
C ASP A 507 -48.09 8.98 -23.00
N TYR A 508 -47.13 9.63 -22.30
CA TYR A 508 -47.01 9.98 -20.86
C TYR A 508 -46.32 8.97 -19.91
N VAL A 509 -45.41 9.35 -19.00
CA VAL A 509 -44.55 10.53 -18.75
C VAL A 509 -43.58 10.13 -17.61
N LEU A 510 -42.40 10.75 -17.58
CA LEU A 510 -41.45 10.76 -16.46
C LEU A 510 -42.07 11.35 -15.18
N ALA A 511 -41.84 10.75 -14.01
CA ALA A 511 -41.32 11.44 -12.81
C ALA A 511 -41.42 10.58 -11.52
N SER A 512 -40.28 10.46 -10.84
CA SER A 512 -40.03 10.44 -9.38
C SER A 512 -40.95 9.64 -8.44
N ILE A 513 -40.33 8.76 -7.64
CA ILE A 513 -40.01 8.98 -6.20
C ILE A 513 -38.61 8.40 -5.95
#